data_AF-A0A1W5DDT5-F1
#
_entry.id   AF-A0A1W5DDT5-F1
#
_cell.length_a   1.000
_cell.length_b   1.000
_cell.length_c   1.000
_cell.angle_alpha   90.00
_cell.angle_beta   90.00
_cell.angle_gamma   90.00
#
_symmetry.space_group_name_H-M   'P 1'
#
loop_
_entity.id
_entity.type
_entity.pdbx_description
1 polymer ?
#
loop_
_entity_poly.entity_id
_entity_poly.type
_entity_poly.pdbx_seq_one_letter_code
_entity_poly.pdbx_strand_id
1 'polypeptide(L)'
;MPRVFLSYQADCPKTAVQVRHLHREINSVESDYEKILRELTTLPPERSLLIPIEVHALHKRTENVLVLLLDFFRIAVDGARRKGDTTHRYHAAILEALRHPDNPLRHVLGAGQAQDILWSWKRWRNKWVKRKDDAQMEAAEDMKRVGLEMPVLLERLREAVSVANGIARRGEQVVRLDGVRSE
;
A
#
# COMPACT_ATOMS: atom_id res chain seq x y z
N MET A 1 13.88 -18.99 -4.00
CA MET A 1 13.61 -17.64 -4.55
C MET A 1 12.22 -17.67 -5.18
N PRO A 2 11.22 -16.89 -4.72
CA PRO A 2 10.01 -16.70 -5.52
C PRO A 2 10.42 -16.00 -6.82
N ARG A 3 10.00 -16.53 -7.97
CA ARG A 3 10.19 -15.86 -9.26
C ARG A 3 9.06 -14.85 -9.40
N VAL A 4 9.39 -13.57 -9.47
CA VAL A 4 8.41 -12.52 -9.81
C VAL A 4 8.35 -12.49 -11.33
N PHE A 5 7.25 -12.96 -11.92
CA PHE A 5 6.97 -12.76 -13.34
C PHE A 5 6.00 -11.59 -13.48
N LEU A 6 6.52 -10.48 -13.98
CA LEU A 6 5.73 -9.30 -14.30
C LEU A 6 5.30 -9.37 -15.76
N SER A 7 4.05 -9.76 -16.01
CA SER A 7 3.40 -9.49 -17.29
C SER A 7 2.52 -8.25 -17.14
N TYR A 8 3.10 -7.07 -17.35
CA TYR A 8 2.29 -5.86 -17.50
C TYR A 8 1.48 -6.01 -18.81
N GLN A 9 0.18 -6.27 -18.68
CA GLN A 9 -0.72 -6.31 -19.84
C GLN A 9 -1.29 -4.91 -20.07
N ALA A 10 -0.79 -4.23 -21.11
CA ALA A 10 -1.25 -2.91 -21.51
C ALA A 10 -2.71 -2.90 -22.04
N ASP A 11 -3.24 -4.06 -22.44
CA ASP A 11 -4.42 -4.18 -23.30
C ASP A 11 -5.77 -4.36 -22.57
N CYS A 12 -5.85 -4.08 -21.26
CA CYS A 12 -7.12 -4.08 -20.55
C CYS A 12 -7.60 -2.64 -20.31
N PRO A 13 -8.87 -2.29 -20.61
CA PRO A 13 -9.39 -0.97 -20.33
C PRO A 13 -9.38 -0.72 -18.82
N LYS A 14 -8.36 0.02 -18.37
CA LYS A 14 -8.23 0.51 -16.99
C LYS A 14 -9.32 1.56 -16.76
N THR A 15 -10.14 1.36 -15.74
CA THR A 15 -11.38 2.13 -15.61
C THR A 15 -11.24 3.29 -14.62
N ALA A 16 -11.91 4.41 -14.90
CA ALA A 16 -12.11 5.48 -13.91
C ALA A 16 -12.77 4.98 -12.61
N VAL A 17 -13.51 3.86 -12.64
CA VAL A 17 -14.09 3.22 -11.45
C VAL A 17 -13.00 2.72 -10.51
N GLN A 18 -12.01 2.00 -11.02
CA GLN A 18 -10.88 1.50 -10.20
C GLN A 18 -10.06 2.65 -9.62
N VAL A 19 -9.82 3.71 -10.39
CA VAL A 19 -9.11 4.91 -9.92
C VAL A 19 -9.90 5.63 -8.82
N ARG A 20 -11.23 5.74 -8.94
CA ARG A 20 -12.08 6.30 -7.87
C ARG A 20 -12.04 5.43 -6.62
N HIS A 21 -12.01 4.11 -6.77
CA HIS A 21 -11.87 3.21 -5.63
C HIS A 21 -10.54 3.41 -4.91
N LEU A 22 -9.42 3.49 -5.65
CA LEU A 22 -8.09 3.77 -5.09
C LEU A 22 -8.05 5.09 -4.31
N HIS A 23 -8.62 6.17 -4.85
CA HIS A 23 -8.71 7.45 -4.13
C HIS A 23 -9.50 7.31 -2.82
N ARG A 24 -10.61 6.58 -2.82
CA ARG A 24 -11.41 6.36 -1.61
C ARG A 24 -10.61 5.64 -0.53
N GLU A 25 -9.87 4.60 -0.91
CA GLU A 25 -9.07 3.83 0.05
C GLU A 25 -7.92 4.66 0.62
N ILE A 26 -7.23 5.47 -0.19
CA ILE A 26 -6.20 6.39 0.32
C ILE A 26 -6.79 7.41 1.30
N ASN A 27 -7.93 8.00 0.97
CA ASN A 27 -8.61 8.95 1.87
C ASN A 27 -9.04 8.27 3.18
N SER A 28 -9.43 6.99 3.13
CA SER A 28 -9.72 6.22 4.34
C SER A 28 -8.46 5.97 5.17
N VAL A 29 -7.32 5.65 4.56
CA VAL A 29 -6.03 5.48 5.26
C VAL A 29 -5.61 6.79 5.92
N GLU A 30 -5.74 7.91 5.23
CA GLU A 30 -5.44 9.23 5.77
C GLU A 30 -6.33 9.60 6.95
N SER A 31 -7.64 9.39 6.84
CA SER A 31 -8.58 9.64 7.92
C SER A 31 -8.24 8.82 9.19
N ASP A 32 -7.93 7.54 9.01
CA ASP A 32 -7.47 6.68 10.12
C ASP A 32 -6.15 7.17 10.72
N TYR A 33 -5.20 7.56 9.86
CA TYR A 33 -3.93 8.13 10.29
C TYR A 33 -4.12 9.39 11.13
N GLU A 34 -4.94 10.34 10.67
CA GLU A 34 -5.23 11.57 11.41
C GLU A 34 -5.92 11.29 12.74
N LYS A 35 -6.84 10.33 12.78
CA LYS A 35 -7.49 9.88 14.02
C LYS A 35 -6.44 9.37 15.02
N ILE A 36 -5.60 8.44 14.59
CA ILE A 36 -4.56 7.83 15.43
C ILE A 36 -3.56 8.88 15.91
N LEU A 37 -3.14 9.81 15.04
CA LEU A 37 -2.24 10.90 15.40
C LEU A 37 -2.83 11.80 16.49
N ARG A 38 -4.11 12.18 16.35
CA ARG A 38 -4.80 12.97 17.38
C ARG A 38 -4.85 12.23 18.71
N GLU A 39 -5.17 10.95 18.68
CA GLU A 39 -5.23 10.11 19.87
C GLU A 39 -3.86 9.99 20.55
N LEU A 40 -2.79 9.71 19.79
CA LEU A 40 -1.42 9.69 20.30
C LEU A 40 -1.01 10.98 21.01
N THR A 41 -1.47 12.13 20.53
CA THR A 41 -1.13 13.43 21.12
C THR A 41 -1.97 13.81 22.35
N THR A 42 -3.07 13.11 22.62
CA THR A 42 -4.07 13.53 23.62
C THR A 42 -4.37 12.46 24.68
N LEU A 43 -3.97 11.21 24.47
CA LEU A 43 -4.34 10.11 25.34
C LEU A 43 -3.45 9.99 26.59
N PRO A 44 -4.04 9.71 27.77
CA PRO A 44 -3.29 9.33 28.95
C PRO A 44 -2.64 7.94 28.78
N PRO A 45 -1.58 7.61 29.57
CA PRO A 45 -0.76 6.40 29.42
C PRO A 45 -1.54 5.08 29.41
N GLU A 46 -2.74 5.07 29.99
CA GLU A 46 -3.59 3.91 30.20
C GLU A 46 -4.30 3.47 28.91
N ARG A 47 -4.57 4.42 27.99
CA ARG A 47 -5.09 4.12 26.65
C ARG A 47 -3.98 3.83 25.63
N SER A 48 -2.71 3.96 26.02
CA SER A 48 -1.56 3.64 25.15
C SER A 48 -1.52 2.18 24.69
N LEU A 49 -2.24 1.26 25.36
CA LEU A 49 -2.36 -0.15 24.95
C LEU A 49 -3.32 -0.40 23.77
N LEU A 50 -4.25 0.53 23.48
CA LEU A 50 -5.15 0.42 22.30
C LEU A 50 -4.48 0.92 21.02
N ILE A 51 -3.48 1.79 21.17
CA ILE A 51 -2.76 2.42 20.06
C ILE A 51 -2.06 1.40 19.14
N PRO A 52 -1.36 0.36 19.66
CA PRO A 52 -0.78 -0.68 18.80
C PRO A 52 -1.80 -1.39 17.91
N ILE A 53 -3.04 -1.58 18.38
CA ILE A 53 -4.12 -2.22 17.62
C ILE A 53 -4.55 -1.32 16.46
N GLU A 54 -4.71 -0.02 16.70
CA GLU A 54 -5.09 0.93 15.67
C GLU A 54 -3.97 1.14 14.64
N VAL A 55 -2.71 1.21 15.07
CA VAL A 55 -1.54 1.25 14.19
C VAL A 55 -1.45 -0.01 13.34
N HIS A 56 -1.76 -1.18 13.91
CA HIS A 56 -1.85 -2.43 13.16
C HIS A 56 -2.96 -2.40 12.10
N ALA A 57 -4.13 -1.86 12.44
CA ALA A 57 -5.23 -1.70 11.51
C ALA A 57 -4.87 -0.74 10.36
N LEU A 58 -4.20 0.38 10.66
CA LEU A 58 -3.69 1.34 9.67
C LEU A 58 -2.71 0.67 8.71
N HIS A 59 -1.74 -0.10 9.23
CA HIS A 59 -0.83 -0.91 8.41
C HIS A 59 -1.60 -1.81 7.44
N LYS A 60 -2.59 -2.55 7.93
CA LYS A 60 -3.37 -3.47 7.10
C LYS A 60 -4.13 -2.76 5.98
N ARG A 61 -4.66 -1.55 6.24
CA ARG A 61 -5.31 -0.76 5.17
C ARG A 61 -4.31 -0.23 4.16
N THR A 62 -3.16 0.30 4.59
CA THR A 62 -2.07 0.69 3.69
C THR A 62 -1.67 -0.47 2.77
N GLU A 63 -1.58 -1.68 3.32
CA GLU A 63 -1.26 -2.89 2.57
C GLU A 63 -2.34 -3.28 1.55
N ASN A 64 -3.61 -3.10 1.87
CA ASN A 64 -4.71 -3.28 0.91
C ASN A 64 -4.62 -2.28 -0.25
N VAL A 65 -4.25 -1.03 0.00
CA VAL A 65 -4.02 -0.04 -1.08
C VAL A 65 -2.90 -0.51 -2.00
N LEU A 66 -1.80 -1.05 -1.46
CA LEU A 66 -0.73 -1.62 -2.29
C LEU A 66 -1.23 -2.77 -3.16
N VAL A 67 -2.06 -3.67 -2.61
CA VAL A 67 -2.66 -4.77 -3.39
C VAL A 67 -3.55 -4.22 -4.52
N LEU A 68 -4.40 -3.23 -4.24
CA LEU A 68 -5.25 -2.61 -5.26
C LEU A 68 -4.44 -1.91 -6.36
N LEU A 69 -3.32 -1.28 -6.00
CA LEU A 69 -2.39 -0.71 -6.97
C LEU A 69 -1.78 -1.82 -7.83
N LEU A 70 -1.25 -2.89 -7.23
CA LEU A 70 -0.71 -4.01 -8.00
C LEU A 70 -1.76 -4.65 -8.92
N ASP A 71 -2.99 -4.80 -8.46
CA ASP A 71 -4.13 -5.28 -9.27
C ASP A 71 -4.42 -4.35 -10.45
N PHE A 72 -4.48 -3.03 -10.21
CA PHE A 72 -4.66 -2.02 -11.27
C PHE A 72 -3.57 -2.10 -12.34
N PHE A 73 -2.33 -2.36 -11.93
CA PHE A 73 -1.20 -2.55 -12.85
C PHE A 73 -1.06 -3.99 -13.38
N ARG A 74 -1.96 -4.91 -12.99
CA ARG A 74 -1.95 -6.34 -13.32
C ARG A 74 -0.63 -7.02 -12.98
N ILE A 75 -0.03 -6.61 -11.88
CA ILE A 75 1.22 -7.14 -11.37
C ILE A 75 0.91 -8.44 -10.64
N ALA A 76 1.27 -9.56 -11.27
CA ALA A 76 1.16 -10.87 -10.65
C ALA A 76 2.20 -11.03 -9.53
N VAL A 77 1.73 -11.37 -8.33
CA VAL A 77 2.58 -11.66 -7.18
C VAL A 77 2.51 -13.16 -6.90
N ASP A 78 3.60 -13.88 -7.20
CA ASP A 78 3.69 -15.30 -6.92
C ASP A 78 3.76 -15.56 -5.40
N GLY A 79 2.75 -16.26 -4.87
CA GLY A 79 2.63 -16.55 -3.44
C GLY A 79 1.18 -16.59 -2.93
N ALA A 80 0.23 -16.00 -3.65
CA ALA A 80 -1.18 -15.95 -3.24
C ALA A 80 -1.95 -17.29 -3.35
N ARG A 81 -1.45 -18.25 -4.15
CA ARG A 81 -2.23 -19.45 -4.52
C ARG A 81 -2.01 -20.70 -3.65
N ARG A 82 -1.09 -20.72 -2.68
CA ARG A 82 -0.81 -21.92 -1.86
C ARG A 82 -1.42 -21.82 -0.46
N LYS A 83 -2.71 -22.17 -0.32
CA LYS A 83 -3.44 -22.31 0.96
C LYS A 83 -2.55 -22.98 2.02
N GLY A 84 -2.14 -22.23 3.06
CA GLY A 84 -1.55 -22.82 4.28
C GLY A 84 -0.49 -21.97 4.98
N ASP A 85 0.31 -21.20 4.25
CA ASP A 85 1.43 -20.39 4.78
C ASP A 85 1.50 -18.99 4.11
N THR A 86 0.35 -18.58 3.58
CA THR A 86 0.22 -17.64 2.47
C THR A 86 0.43 -16.19 2.84
N THR A 87 0.04 -15.78 4.05
CA THR A 87 -0.05 -14.35 4.37
C THR A 87 1.33 -13.71 4.47
N HIS A 88 2.28 -14.29 5.21
CA HIS A 88 3.60 -13.68 5.40
C HIS A 88 4.45 -13.60 4.13
N ARG A 89 4.38 -14.64 3.28
CA ARG A 89 5.13 -14.68 2.02
C ARG A 89 4.52 -13.76 0.97
N TYR A 90 3.20 -13.62 0.97
CA TYR A 90 2.49 -12.75 0.03
C TYR A 90 2.90 -11.29 0.19
N HIS A 91 2.95 -10.76 1.41
CA HIS A 91 3.34 -9.36 1.63
C HIS A 91 4.81 -9.08 1.31
N ALA A 92 5.70 -10.03 1.59
CA ALA A 92 7.09 -9.91 1.13
C ALA A 92 7.16 -9.86 -0.40
N ALA A 93 6.34 -10.66 -1.07
CA ALA A 93 6.28 -10.70 -2.52
C ALA A 93 5.66 -9.43 -3.13
N ILE A 94 4.72 -8.77 -2.45
CA ILE A 94 4.23 -7.42 -2.82
C ILE A 94 5.39 -6.42 -2.82
N LEU A 95 6.14 -6.35 -1.72
CA LEU A 95 7.25 -5.40 -1.59
C LEU A 95 8.37 -5.68 -2.59
N GLU A 96 8.61 -6.95 -2.92
CA GLU A 96 9.60 -7.32 -3.92
C GLU A 96 9.11 -7.01 -5.35
N ALA A 97 7.82 -7.20 -5.62
CA ALA A 97 7.23 -6.84 -6.91
C ALA A 97 7.39 -5.33 -7.19
N LEU A 98 7.25 -4.48 -6.16
CA LEU A 98 7.46 -3.03 -6.27
C LEU A 98 8.89 -2.67 -6.71
N ARG A 99 9.91 -3.42 -6.28
CA ARG A 99 11.32 -3.14 -6.59
C ARG A 99 11.73 -3.51 -8.01
N HIS A 100 10.93 -4.32 -8.70
CA HIS A 100 11.29 -4.84 -10.00
C HIS A 100 11.49 -3.71 -11.02
N PRO A 101 12.56 -3.73 -11.85
CA PRO A 101 12.88 -2.68 -12.82
C PRO A 101 11.70 -2.26 -13.70
N ASP A 102 10.92 -3.24 -14.17
CA ASP A 102 9.78 -3.02 -15.07
C ASP A 102 8.48 -2.62 -14.35
N ASN A 103 8.50 -2.45 -13.03
CA ASN A 103 7.32 -2.02 -12.30
C ASN A 103 7.08 -0.52 -12.52
N PRO A 104 5.91 -0.10 -13.03
CA PRO A 104 5.60 1.32 -13.25
C PRO A 104 5.59 2.16 -11.95
N LEU A 105 5.47 1.52 -10.79
CA LEU A 105 5.52 2.16 -9.47
C LEU A 105 6.91 2.09 -8.83
N ARG A 106 7.92 1.55 -9.52
CA ARG A 106 9.26 1.37 -8.94
C ARG A 106 9.84 2.67 -8.39
N HIS A 107 9.70 3.76 -9.14
CA HIS A 107 10.25 5.05 -8.73
C HIS A 107 9.49 5.71 -7.58
N VAL A 108 8.23 5.33 -7.36
CA VAL A 108 7.34 5.93 -6.36
C VAL A 108 7.34 5.13 -5.06
N LEU A 109 7.16 3.82 -5.16
CA LEU A 109 6.99 2.92 -4.02
C LEU A 109 8.08 1.85 -3.93
N GLY A 110 8.72 1.51 -5.05
CA GLY A 110 9.70 0.42 -5.16
C GLY A 110 11.15 0.78 -4.86
N ALA A 111 11.43 2.04 -4.53
CA ALA A 111 12.78 2.54 -4.31
C ALA A 111 12.80 3.64 -3.23
N GLY A 112 14.01 3.90 -2.72
CA GLY A 112 14.26 4.98 -1.77
C GLY A 112 13.47 4.86 -0.47
N GLN A 113 13.16 6.00 0.12
CA GLN A 113 12.59 6.10 1.45
C GLN A 113 11.24 5.36 1.60
N ALA A 114 10.38 5.40 0.58
CA ALA A 114 9.08 4.72 0.61
C ALA A 114 9.25 3.20 0.80
N GLN A 115 10.17 2.61 0.03
CA GLN A 115 10.45 1.18 0.09
C GLN A 115 11.05 0.77 1.45
N ASP A 116 11.94 1.59 2.00
CA ASP A 116 12.55 1.35 3.31
C ASP A 116 11.51 1.40 4.44
N ILE A 117 10.59 2.37 4.35
CA ILE A 117 9.46 2.48 5.28
C ILE A 117 8.56 1.23 5.16
N LEU A 118 8.15 0.83 3.95
CA LEU A 118 7.30 -0.35 3.77
C LEU A 118 7.93 -1.62 4.35
N TRP A 119 9.24 -1.82 4.19
CA TRP A 119 9.96 -2.92 4.83
C TRP A 119 10.07 -2.78 6.34
N SER A 120 10.24 -1.56 6.86
CA SER A 120 10.17 -1.26 8.30
C SER A 120 8.82 -1.68 8.88
N TRP A 121 7.74 -1.29 8.21
CA TRP A 121 6.34 -1.57 8.56
C TRP A 121 6.07 -3.08 8.63
N LYS A 122 6.48 -3.81 7.60
CA LYS A 122 6.38 -5.27 7.58
C LYS A 122 7.16 -5.93 8.72
N ARG A 123 8.38 -5.47 9.01
CA ARG A 123 9.21 -6.04 10.09
C ARG A 123 8.54 -5.82 11.46
N TRP A 124 8.03 -4.63 11.71
CA TRP A 124 7.27 -4.34 12.92
C TRP A 124 6.02 -5.21 13.04
N ARG A 125 5.22 -5.32 11.98
CA ARG A 125 4.02 -6.18 12.01
C ARG A 125 4.38 -7.63 12.35
N ASN A 126 5.48 -8.13 11.79
CA ASN A 126 5.99 -9.46 12.10
C ASN A 126 6.43 -9.61 13.57
N LYS A 127 6.93 -8.55 14.22
CA LYS A 127 7.24 -8.54 15.66
C LYS A 127 5.96 -8.50 16.49
N TRP A 128 5.03 -7.60 16.17
CA TRP A 128 3.75 -7.41 16.87
C TRP A 128 2.94 -8.70 16.95
N VAL A 129 2.81 -9.43 15.83
CA VAL A 129 2.11 -10.73 15.80
C VAL A 129 2.82 -11.83 16.62
N LYS A 130 4.14 -11.71 16.83
CA LYS A 130 4.96 -12.74 17.48
C LYS A 130 5.18 -12.52 18.98
N ARG A 131 4.88 -11.33 19.52
CA ARG A 131 5.10 -11.01 20.93
C ARG A 131 3.76 -10.84 21.65
N LYS A 132 3.71 -11.27 22.92
CA LYS A 132 2.58 -11.01 23.82
C LYS A 132 2.91 -10.00 24.95
N ASP A 133 4.18 -9.66 25.20
CA ASP A 133 4.56 -9.14 26.53
C ASP A 133 5.42 -7.84 26.60
N ASP A 134 5.82 -7.18 25.49
CA ASP A 134 6.72 -5.99 25.53
C ASP A 134 6.09 -4.66 25.04
N ALA A 135 4.97 -4.25 25.64
CA ALA A 135 4.17 -3.10 25.19
C ALA A 135 4.89 -1.73 25.18
N GLN A 136 5.91 -1.51 26.02
CA GLN A 136 6.58 -0.20 26.15
C GLN A 136 7.56 0.11 25.01
N MET A 137 8.24 -0.90 24.45
CA MET A 137 9.09 -0.73 23.26
C MET A 137 8.25 -0.49 21.99
N GLU A 138 7.02 -0.98 21.95
CA GLU A 138 6.12 -0.80 20.81
C GLU A 138 5.65 0.65 20.66
N ALA A 139 5.33 1.34 21.76
CA ALA A 139 4.81 2.71 21.71
C ALA A 139 5.78 3.71 21.03
N ALA A 140 7.09 3.58 21.23
CA ALA A 140 8.08 4.44 20.57
C ALA A 140 8.25 4.11 19.07
N GLU A 141 8.23 2.81 18.71
CA GLU A 141 8.22 2.40 17.29
C GLU A 141 6.93 2.84 16.60
N ASP A 142 5.78 2.78 17.28
CA ASP A 142 4.46 3.21 16.79
C ASP A 142 4.41 4.73 16.60
N MET A 143 4.94 5.49 17.54
CA MET A 143 4.99 6.95 17.44
C MET A 143 5.92 7.41 16.30
N LYS A 144 7.03 6.71 16.05
CA LYS A 144 7.85 6.92 14.85
C LYS A 144 7.06 6.62 13.58
N ARG A 145 6.31 5.51 13.54
CA ARG A 145 5.53 5.09 12.36
C ARG A 145 4.47 6.10 11.99
N VAL A 146 3.66 6.47 12.97
CA VAL A 146 2.58 7.43 12.77
C VAL A 146 3.16 8.82 12.55
N GLY A 147 4.04 9.31 13.43
CA GLY A 147 4.51 10.69 13.38
C GLY A 147 5.48 11.03 12.24
N LEU A 148 6.29 10.09 11.76
CA LEU A 148 7.37 10.37 10.79
C LEU A 148 7.24 9.59 9.48
N GLU A 149 6.83 8.32 9.55
CA GLU A 149 6.84 7.44 8.37
C GLU A 149 5.54 7.54 7.54
N MET A 150 4.39 7.71 8.19
CA MET A 150 3.09 7.78 7.49
C MET A 150 2.89 8.97 6.55
N PRO A 151 3.30 10.20 6.90
CA PRO A 151 3.19 11.34 5.98
C PRO A 151 3.89 11.06 4.65
N VAL A 152 5.11 10.50 4.71
CA VAL A 152 5.89 10.12 3.54
C VAL A 152 5.18 9.04 2.73
N LEU A 153 4.65 8.00 3.39
CA LEU A 153 3.90 6.96 2.68
C LEU A 153 2.63 7.49 2.01
N LEU A 154 1.86 8.34 2.69
CA LEU A 154 0.64 8.92 2.12
C LEU A 154 0.94 9.76 0.87
N GLU A 155 2.00 10.56 0.90
CA GLU A 155 2.48 11.30 -0.26
C GLU A 155 2.78 10.36 -1.44
N ARG A 156 3.52 9.28 -1.19
CA ARG A 156 3.92 8.32 -2.23
C ARG A 156 2.74 7.48 -2.74
N LEU A 157 1.79 7.15 -1.89
CA LEU A 157 0.55 6.47 -2.30
C LEU A 157 -0.30 7.37 -3.20
N ARG A 158 -0.41 8.67 -2.88
CA ARG A 158 -1.09 9.65 -3.73
C ARG A 158 -0.39 9.81 -5.08
N GLU A 159 0.93 9.87 -5.08
CA GLU A 159 1.73 9.89 -6.31
C GLU A 159 1.46 8.64 -7.16
N ALA A 160 1.41 7.45 -6.55
CA ALA A 160 1.10 6.20 -7.26
C ALA A 160 -0.31 6.20 -7.87
N VAL A 161 -1.30 6.78 -7.18
CA VAL A 161 -2.66 6.93 -7.71
C VAL A 161 -2.72 8.00 -8.80
N SER A 162 -1.91 9.05 -8.73
CA SER A 162 -1.77 10.01 -9.83
C SER A 162 -1.23 9.34 -11.09
N VAL A 163 -0.22 8.46 -10.97
CA VAL A 163 0.28 7.63 -12.08
C VAL A 163 -0.84 6.75 -12.64
N ALA A 164 -1.61 6.07 -11.77
CA ALA A 164 -2.74 5.25 -12.18
C ALA A 164 -3.81 6.06 -12.94
N ASN A 165 -4.16 7.25 -12.43
CA ASN A 165 -5.11 8.16 -13.05
C ASN A 165 -4.63 8.62 -14.44
N GLY A 166 -3.35 9.00 -14.56
CA GLY A 166 -2.76 9.41 -15.84
C GLY A 166 -2.84 8.30 -16.90
N ILE A 167 -2.68 7.04 -16.51
CA ILE A 167 -2.82 5.90 -17.41
C ILE A 167 -4.29 5.64 -17.78
N ALA A 168 -5.20 5.67 -16.82
CA ALA A 168 -6.63 5.46 -17.08
C ALA A 168 -7.18 6.50 -18.07
N ARG A 169 -6.82 7.78 -17.91
CA ARG A 169 -7.25 8.85 -18.82
C ARG A 169 -6.72 8.68 -20.24
N ARG A 170 -5.48 8.20 -20.40
CA ARG A 170 -4.92 7.86 -21.73
C ARG A 170 -5.66 6.69 -22.38
N GLY A 171 -6.00 5.65 -21.61
CA GLY A 171 -6.79 4.52 -22.10
C GLY A 171 -8.20 4.94 -22.56
N GLU A 172 -8.87 5.81 -21.81
CA GLU A 172 -10.17 6.37 -22.21
C GLU A 172 -10.06 7.23 -23.48
N GLN A 173 -8.97 7.97 -23.66
CA GLN A 173 -8.78 8.80 -24.85
C GLN A 173 -8.56 7.95 -26.10
N VAL A 174 -7.79 6.86 -26.02
CA VAL A 174 -7.59 5.92 -27.14
C VAL A 174 -8.93 5.29 -27.55
N VAL A 175 -9.70 4.77 -26.58
CA VAL A 175 -11.03 4.18 -26.84
C VAL A 175 -12.01 5.20 -27.47
N ARG A 176 -11.96 6.46 -27.04
CA ARG A 176 -12.80 7.52 -27.63
C ARG A 176 -12.38 7.91 -29.05
N LEU A 177 -11.09 7.87 -29.38
CA LEU A 177 -10.60 8.19 -30.72
C LEU A 177 -10.89 7.07 -31.72
N ASP A 178 -10.84 5.80 -31.29
CA ASP A 178 -11.20 4.65 -32.13
C ASP A 178 -12.73 4.51 -32.33
N GLY A 179 -13.53 5.12 -31.46
CA GLY A 179 -15.00 5.19 -31.56
C GLY A 179 -15.55 6.23 -32.53
N VAL A 180 -14.70 7.06 -33.16
CA VAL A 180 -15.10 8.09 -34.15
C VAL A 180 -14.52 7.74 -35.52
N ARG A 181 -14.82 6.54 -36.01
CA ARG A 181 -14.73 6.19 -37.44
C ARG A 181 -15.84 5.22 -37.80
N SER A 182 -16.97 5.77 -38.21
CA SER A 182 -17.86 5.26 -39.26
C SER A 182 -19.07 6.18 -39.30
N GLU A 183 -19.02 7.18 -40.19
CA GLU A 183 -20.13 7.67 -41.04
C GLU A 183 -19.55 8.64 -42.07
#